data_AF-A0A932NA80-F1
#
_entry.id   AF-A0A932NA80-F1
#
_cell.length_a   1.000
_cell.length_b   1.000
_cell.length_c   1.000
_cell.angle_alpha   90.00
_cell.angle_beta   90.00
_cell.angle_gamma   90.00
#
_symmetry.space_group_name_H-M   'P 1'
#
loop_
_entity.id
_entity.type
_entity.pdbx_description
1 polymer ?
#
loop_
_entity_poly.entity_id
_entity_poly.type
_entity_poly.pdbx_seq_one_letter_code
_entity_poly.pdbx_strand_id
1 'polypeptide(L)'
;MSNPARSITVFGIYLAIAGLSFFLVPNMVLLPLGFPTTTEVWIRLTGLLTAILGMYFLYSVRYDDRHFFRATIFARLIFFTGVTTIVILRLGSPLLIVFGLVDLAGAGWTWFALRTQ
;
A
#
# COMPACT_ATOMS: atom_id res chain seq x y z
N MET A 1 9.07 13.04 -15.94
CA MET A 1 7.91 12.83 -15.06
C MET A 1 7.90 13.88 -13.99
N SER A 2 6.74 14.34 -13.55
CA SER A 2 6.61 15.24 -12.40
C SER A 2 7.11 14.54 -11.12
N ASN A 3 7.57 15.31 -10.12
CA ASN A 3 7.98 14.75 -8.83
C ASN A 3 6.85 13.93 -8.16
N PRO A 4 5.58 14.39 -8.18
CA PRO A 4 4.43 13.61 -7.71
C PRO A 4 4.23 12.31 -8.49
N ALA A 5 4.28 12.37 -9.83
CA ALA A 5 4.12 11.20 -10.68
C ALA A 5 5.17 10.13 -10.36
N ARG A 6 6.43 10.53 -10.12
CA ARG A 6 7.49 9.58 -9.73
C ARG A 6 7.17 8.88 -8.41
N SER A 7 6.71 9.60 -7.39
CA SER A 7 6.32 9.03 -6.10
C SER A 7 5.18 8.01 -6.26
N ILE A 8 4.15 8.36 -7.05
CA ILE A 8 3.01 7.48 -7.31
C ILE A 8 3.42 6.25 -8.13
N THR A 9 4.32 6.39 -9.11
CA THR A 9 4.83 5.25 -9.87
C THR A 9 5.58 4.26 -8.99
N VAL A 10 6.49 4.73 -8.14
CA VAL A 10 7.25 3.85 -7.24
C VAL A 10 6.29 3.11 -6.31
N PHE A 11 5.33 3.82 -5.72
CA PHE A 11 4.35 3.19 -4.82
C PHE A 11 3.40 2.24 -5.57
N GLY A 12 2.98 2.57 -6.79
CA GLY A 12 2.14 1.71 -7.62
C GLY A 12 2.84 0.41 -8.01
N ILE A 13 4.13 0.46 -8.35
CA ILE A 13 4.96 -0.74 -8.59
C ILE A 13 5.04 -1.58 -7.31
N TYR A 14 5.30 -0.95 -6.16
CA TYR A 14 5.31 -1.63 -4.87
C TYR A 14 3.99 -2.36 -4.61
N LEU A 15 2.84 -1.69 -4.77
CA LEU A 15 1.52 -2.30 -4.58
C LEU A 15 1.27 -3.47 -5.53
N ALA A 16 1.64 -3.33 -6.80
CA ALA A 16 1.50 -4.39 -7.79
C ALA A 16 2.30 -5.64 -7.41
N ILE A 17 3.59 -5.46 -7.07
CA ILE A 17 4.49 -6.56 -6.70
C ILE A 17 4.06 -7.19 -5.37
N ALA A 18 3.80 -6.37 -4.34
CA ALA A 18 3.40 -6.85 -3.03
C ALA A 18 2.05 -7.59 -3.10
N GLY A 19 1.07 -7.01 -3.78
CA GLY A 19 -0.24 -7.63 -3.99
C GLY A 19 -0.15 -8.96 -4.73
N LEU A 20 0.61 -9.03 -5.82
CA LEU A 20 0.84 -10.28 -6.55
C LEU A 20 1.55 -11.34 -5.69
N SER A 21 2.49 -10.92 -4.83
CA SER A 21 3.19 -11.82 -3.92
C SER A 21 2.24 -12.41 -2.86
N PHE A 22 1.35 -11.60 -2.28
CA PHE A 22 0.28 -12.10 -1.39
C PHE A 22 -0.74 -12.98 -2.12
N PHE A 23 -1.04 -12.69 -3.39
CA PHE A 23 -1.96 -13.50 -4.19
C PHE A 23 -1.38 -14.87 -4.54
N LEU A 24 -0.13 -14.94 -4.99
CA LEU A 24 0.48 -16.16 -5.53
C LEU A 24 1.12 -17.01 -4.42
N VAL A 25 1.92 -16.38 -3.55
CA VAL A 25 2.81 -17.04 -2.58
C VAL A 25 2.72 -16.42 -1.18
N PRO A 26 1.52 -16.34 -0.56
CA PRO A 26 1.30 -15.59 0.68
C PRO A 26 2.24 -16.01 1.82
N ASN A 27 2.47 -17.30 2.01
CA ASN A 27 3.30 -17.80 3.10
C ASN A 27 4.80 -17.48 2.93
N MET A 28 5.28 -17.27 1.70
CA MET A 28 6.67 -16.82 1.46
C MET A 28 6.86 -15.35 1.85
N VAL A 29 5.78 -14.56 1.89
CA VAL A 29 5.79 -13.16 2.34
C VAL A 29 5.53 -13.06 3.85
N LEU A 30 4.57 -13.82 4.35
CA LEU A 30 4.12 -13.75 5.75
C LEU A 30 5.13 -14.33 6.73
N LEU A 31 5.75 -15.47 6.39
CA LEU A 31 6.65 -16.18 7.31
C LEU A 31 7.89 -15.33 7.70
N PRO A 32 8.61 -14.69 6.76
CA PRO A 32 9.75 -13.83 7.12
C PRO A 32 9.35 -12.61 7.95
N LEU A 33 8.10 -12.17 7.85
CA LEU A 33 7.56 -11.06 8.64
C LEU A 33 7.09 -11.48 10.03
N GLY A 34 7.18 -12.77 10.39
CA GLY A 34 6.79 -13.30 11.71
C GLY A 34 5.31 -13.66 11.84
N PHE A 35 4.56 -13.73 10.74
CA PHE A 35 3.17 -14.19 10.74
C PHE A 35 3.11 -15.73 10.62
N PRO A 36 2.09 -16.37 11.22
CA PRO A 36 1.86 -17.79 11.03
C PRO A 36 1.50 -18.08 9.57
N THR A 37 1.76 -19.32 9.13
CA THR A 37 1.29 -19.78 7.83
C THR A 37 -0.24 -19.82 7.78
N THR A 38 -0.79 -19.63 6.59
CA THR A 38 -2.23 -19.56 6.36
C THR A 38 -2.63 -20.32 5.11
N THR A 39 -3.84 -20.87 5.14
CA THR A 39 -4.55 -21.46 4.00
C THR A 39 -5.80 -20.67 3.63
N GLU A 40 -6.06 -19.56 4.32
CA GLU A 40 -7.22 -18.71 4.12
C GLU A 40 -7.18 -18.00 2.76
N VAL A 41 -8.30 -18.05 2.04
CA VAL A 41 -8.41 -17.42 0.71
C VAL A 41 -8.38 -15.90 0.77
N TRP A 42 -8.78 -15.31 1.91
CA TRP A 42 -8.90 -13.86 2.10
C TRP A 42 -7.61 -13.09 1.87
N ILE A 43 -6.45 -13.68 2.21
CA ILE A 43 -5.15 -13.04 1.99
C ILE A 43 -4.84 -12.98 0.49
N ARG A 44 -5.18 -14.03 -0.26
CA ARG A 44 -5.02 -14.02 -1.71
C ARG A 44 -5.94 -13.01 -2.36
N LEU A 45 -7.22 -12.99 -1.96
CA LEU A 45 -8.20 -12.02 -2.46
C LEU A 45 -7.74 -10.57 -2.19
N THR A 46 -7.28 -10.29 -0.97
CA THR A 46 -6.77 -8.96 -0.60
C THR A 46 -5.50 -8.61 -1.37
N GLY A 47 -4.60 -9.57 -1.60
CA GLY A 47 -3.43 -9.40 -2.44
C GLY A 47 -3.78 -9.04 -3.89
N LEU A 48 -4.77 -9.73 -4.47
CA LEU A 48 -5.27 -9.44 -5.81
C LEU A 48 -5.85 -8.01 -5.90
N LEU A 49 -6.69 -7.62 -4.94
CA LEU A 49 -7.23 -6.26 -4.87
C LEU A 49 -6.12 -5.21 -4.74
N THR A 50 -5.11 -5.49 -3.91
CA THR A 50 -3.93 -4.62 -3.74
C THR A 50 -3.15 -4.47 -5.05
N ALA A 51 -2.97 -5.55 -5.81
CA ALA A 51 -2.30 -5.49 -7.11
C ALA A 51 -3.08 -4.64 -8.11
N ILE A 52 -4.42 -4.75 -8.11
CA ILE A 52 -5.31 -3.92 -8.94
C ILE A 52 -5.19 -2.43 -8.56
N LEU A 53 -5.13 -2.09 -7.28
CA LEU A 53 -4.88 -0.71 -6.83
C LEU A 53 -3.52 -0.19 -7.34
N GLY A 54 -2.49 -1.04 -7.32
CA GLY A 54 -1.19 -0.72 -7.93
C GLY A 54 -1.32 -0.36 -9.40
N MET A 55 -2.12 -1.11 -10.18
CA MET A 55 -2.40 -0.78 -11.57
C MET A 55 -3.12 0.55 -11.74
N TYR A 56 -4.11 0.87 -10.89
CA TYR A 56 -4.80 2.17 -10.93
C TYR A 56 -3.84 3.33 -10.64
N PHE A 57 -2.92 3.16 -9.70
CA PHE A 57 -1.91 4.18 -9.41
C PHE A 57 -1.00 4.40 -10.62
N LEU A 58 -0.54 3.32 -11.26
CA LEU A 58 0.28 3.41 -12.47
C LEU A 58 -0.48 4.00 -13.66
N TYR A 59 -1.78 3.75 -13.77
CA TYR A 59 -2.62 4.33 -14.81
C TYR A 59 -2.83 5.83 -14.59
N SER A 60 -3.09 6.27 -13.35
CA SER A 60 -3.27 7.69 -13.01
C SER A 60 -2.07 8.57 -13.40
N VAL A 61 -0.86 7.99 -13.36
CA VAL A 61 0.37 8.65 -13.75
C VAL A 61 0.40 9.01 -15.24
N ARG A 62 -0.25 8.23 -16.11
CA ARG A 62 -0.27 8.48 -17.56
C ARG A 62 -0.95 9.81 -17.92
N TYR A 63 -1.83 10.29 -17.04
CA TYR A 63 -2.58 11.52 -17.21
C TYR A 63 -2.16 12.63 -16.23
N ASP A 64 -1.07 12.43 -15.47
CA ASP A 64 -0.64 13.31 -14.36
C ASP A 64 -1.82 13.74 -13.47
N ASP A 65 -2.71 12.81 -13.12
CA ASP A 65 -3.94 13.13 -12.39
C ASP A 65 -3.63 13.52 -10.94
N ARG A 66 -3.42 14.83 -10.73
CA ARG A 66 -3.07 15.40 -9.43
C ARG A 66 -4.19 15.29 -8.41
N HIS A 67 -5.45 15.22 -8.84
CA HIS A 67 -6.57 15.01 -7.94
C HIS A 67 -6.52 13.59 -7.38
N PHE A 68 -6.26 12.61 -8.24
CA PHE A 68 -6.03 11.24 -7.81
C PHE A 68 -4.82 11.13 -6.89
N PHE A 69 -3.69 11.78 -7.21
CA PHE A 69 -2.50 11.76 -6.35
C PHE A 69 -2.80 12.28 -4.94
N ARG A 70 -3.55 13.38 -4.82
CA ARG A 70 -4.00 13.91 -3.52
C ARG A 70 -4.92 12.94 -2.79
N ALA A 71 -5.86 12.29 -3.50
CA ALA A 71 -6.73 11.28 -2.93
C ALA A 71 -5.95 10.09 -2.34
N THR A 72 -4.85 9.67 -2.99
CA THR A 72 -4.02 8.57 -2.46
C THR A 72 -3.38 8.90 -1.11
N ILE A 73 -3.05 10.16 -0.83
CA ILE A 73 -2.50 10.57 0.48
C ILE A 73 -3.52 10.26 1.58
N PHE A 74 -4.77 10.67 1.38
CA PHE A 74 -5.84 10.39 2.35
C PHE A 74 -6.09 8.90 2.49
N ALA A 75 -6.15 8.15 1.39
CA ALA A 75 -6.36 6.70 1.41
C ALA A 75 -5.27 5.98 2.23
N ARG A 76 -4.00 6.35 2.04
CA ARG A 76 -2.86 5.76 2.76
C ARG A 76 -2.85 6.15 4.25
N LEU A 77 -3.24 7.38 4.58
CA LEU A 77 -3.40 7.81 5.98
C LEU A 77 -4.57 7.07 6.67
N ILE A 78 -5.69 6.85 5.98
CA ILE A 78 -6.81 6.05 6.47
C ILE A 78 -6.35 4.60 6.71
N PHE A 79 -5.57 4.03 5.78
CA PHE A 79 -5.04 2.68 5.97
C PHE A 79 -4.12 2.60 7.19
N PHE A 80 -3.15 3.52 7.33
CA PHE A 80 -2.25 3.59 8.49
C PHE A 80 -3.05 3.69 9.80
N THR A 81 -3.99 4.63 9.90
CA THR A 81 -4.82 4.81 11.09
C THR A 81 -5.69 3.59 11.38
N GLY A 82 -6.24 2.95 10.35
CA GLY A 82 -7.00 1.70 10.46
C GLY A 82 -6.17 0.55 11.05
N VAL A 83 -4.97 0.29 10.50
CA VAL A 83 -4.11 -0.78 11.01
C VAL A 83 -3.60 -0.48 12.42
N THR A 84 -3.25 0.77 12.72
CA THR A 84 -2.88 1.19 14.08
C THR A 84 -4.02 0.96 15.07
N THR A 85 -5.25 1.29 14.69
CA THR A 85 -6.44 1.06 15.53
C THR A 85 -6.65 -0.44 15.79
N ILE A 86 -6.54 -1.29 14.76
CA ILE A 86 -6.63 -2.75 14.90
C ILE A 86 -5.61 -3.28 15.91
N VAL A 87 -4.37 -2.78 15.86
CA VAL A 87 -3.30 -3.20 16.78
C VAL A 87 -3.54 -2.70 18.20
N ILE A 88 -3.94 -1.44 18.40
CA ILE A 88 -4.26 -0.88 19.73
C ILE A 88 -5.40 -1.66 20.39
N LEU A 89 -6.42 -2.02 19.61
CA LEU A 89 -7.56 -2.83 20.07
C LEU A 89 -7.22 -4.32 20.24
N ARG A 90 -5.97 -4.74 19.97
CA ARG A 90 -5.48 -6.12 20.05
C ARG A 90 -6.26 -7.10 19.16
N LEU A 91 -6.80 -6.62 18.04
CA LEU A 91 -7.55 -7.41 17.06
C LEU A 91 -6.65 -8.07 16.01
N GLY A 92 -5.37 -7.70 15.95
CA GLY A 92 -4.41 -8.24 15.00
C GLY A 92 -2.97 -8.15 15.51
N SER A 93 -2.06 -8.77 14.76
CA SER A 93 -0.63 -8.77 15.09
C SER A 93 -0.06 -7.35 15.08
N PRO A 94 0.77 -6.95 16.06
CA PRO A 94 1.48 -5.67 16.03
C PRO A 94 2.32 -5.44 14.77
N LEU A 95 2.76 -6.53 14.14
CA LEU A 95 3.50 -6.50 12.87
C LEU A 95 2.70 -5.85 11.73
N LEU A 96 1.38 -5.74 11.84
CA LEU A 96 0.54 -5.02 10.87
C LEU A 96 0.93 -3.54 10.74
N ILE A 97 1.51 -2.93 11.78
CA ILE A 97 1.99 -1.55 11.75
C ILE A 97 3.07 -1.35 10.67
N VAL A 98 3.88 -2.38 10.37
CA VAL A 98 4.93 -2.28 9.34
C VAL A 98 4.34 -1.91 7.99
N PHE A 99 3.20 -2.50 7.61
CA PHE A 99 2.52 -2.14 6.36
C PHE A 99 2.02 -0.69 6.40
N GLY A 100 1.39 -0.28 7.50
CA GLY A 100 0.94 1.09 7.68
C GLY A 100 2.07 2.13 7.63
N LEU A 101 3.27 1.80 8.13
CA LEU A 101 4.44 2.69 8.05
C LEU A 101 4.91 2.90 6.61
N VAL A 102 4.82 1.87 5.76
CA VAL A 102 5.13 1.99 4.33
C VAL A 102 4.13 2.94 3.66
N ASP A 103 2.84 2.80 3.96
CA ASP A 103 1.80 3.71 3.48
C ASP A 103 2.01 5.15 3.95
N LEU A 104 2.34 5.36 5.23
CA LEU A 104 2.62 6.67 5.79
C LEU A 104 3.84 7.33 5.12
N ALA A 105 4.93 6.58 4.94
CA ALA A 105 6.13 7.07 4.26
C ALA A 105 5.84 7.43 2.79
N GLY A 106 5.08 6.58 2.10
CA GLY A 106 4.63 6.85 0.73
C GLY A 106 3.74 8.10 0.64
N ALA A 107 2.78 8.24 1.55
CA ALA A 107 1.90 9.41 1.63
C ALA A 107 2.69 10.70 1.89
N GLY A 108 3.65 10.66 2.82
CA GLY A 108 4.56 11.76 3.10
C GLY A 108 5.35 12.17 1.86
N TRP A 109 5.95 11.22 1.16
CA TRP A 109 6.70 11.50 -0.08
C TRP A 109 5.79 12.14 -1.14
N THR A 110 4.61 11.59 -1.41
CA THR A 110 3.67 12.16 -2.38
C THR A 110 3.25 13.58 -1.98
N TRP A 111 3.01 13.84 -0.70
CA TRP A 111 2.65 15.17 -0.19
C TRP A 111 3.75 16.20 -0.39
N PHE A 112 5.00 15.88 -0.03
CA PHE A 112 6.14 16.76 -0.26
C PHE A 112 6.36 17.01 -1.75
N ALA A 113 6.22 15.97 -2.58
CA ALA A 113 6.37 16.06 -4.03
C ALA A 113 5.31 16.98 -4.67
N LEU A 114 4.07 17.00 -4.15
CA LEU A 114 3.00 17.88 -4.62
C LEU A 114 3.17 19.34 -4.21
N ARG A 115 3.96 19.63 -3.16
CA ARG A 115 4.24 20.99 -2.68
C ARG A 115 5.49 21.62 -3.31
N THR A 116 6.38 20.80 -3.85
CA THR A 116 7.66 21.21 -4.44
C THR A 116 7.57 21.41 -5.96
N GLN A 117 6.36 21.47 -6.50
CA GLN A 117 6.05 21.81 -7.90
C GLN A 117 5.14 23.02 -7.95
#